data_AF-A0AAE3UAK0-F1
#
_entry.id   AF-A0AAE3UAK0-F1
#
_cell.length_a   1.000
_cell.length_b   1.000
_cell.length_c   1.000
_cell.angle_alpha   90.00
_cell.angle_beta   90.00
_cell.angle_gamma   90.00
#
_symmetry.space_group_name_H-M   'P 1'
#
loop_
_entity.id
_entity.type
_entity.pdbx_description
1 polymer ?
#
loop_
_entity_poly.entity_id
_entity_poly.type
_entity_poly.pdbx_seq_one_letter_code
_entity_poly.pdbx_strand_id
1 'polypeptide(L)'
;MYSKGGGKVKLVPYAKDRFYLSNQLATLEFAKDITTDSCSFILQRIGTPVFWKRTEKNVQKYSAIPLSVEALKRYTGAYQFVPEFVITITLEGNTLYGKATGRGQMKQEILPYAPDKFFAKNLDATLTFMLNEQGVITGMILFQNGEKKAQKIN
;
A
#
# COMPACT_ATOMS: atom_id res chain seq x y z
N MET A 1 -4.66 -14.79 -9.70
CA MET A 1 -3.88 -13.61 -10.12
C MET A 1 -3.66 -12.77 -8.86
N TYR A 2 -2.43 -12.64 -8.35
CA TYR A 2 -2.11 -11.79 -7.21
C TYR A 2 -2.06 -10.34 -7.70
N SER A 3 -3.03 -9.51 -7.34
CA SER A 3 -2.95 -8.07 -7.64
C SER A 3 -2.16 -7.40 -6.54
N LYS A 4 -0.91 -7.04 -6.83
CA LYS A 4 -0.13 -6.11 -6.00
C LYS A 4 -0.89 -4.77 -5.91
N GLY A 5 -0.55 -3.93 -4.93
CA GLY A 5 -1.11 -2.58 -4.82
C GLY A 5 -2.59 -2.44 -4.44
N GLY A 6 -3.29 -3.53 -4.13
CA GLY A 6 -4.68 -3.50 -3.64
C GLY A 6 -4.81 -2.97 -2.21
N GLY A 7 -6.03 -2.54 -1.85
CA GLY A 7 -6.36 -2.16 -0.49
C GLY A 7 -6.29 -3.35 0.47
N LYS A 8 -5.73 -3.13 1.66
CA LYS A 8 -5.77 -4.13 2.73
C LYS A 8 -7.18 -4.25 3.28
N VAL A 9 -7.65 -5.48 3.47
CA VAL A 9 -8.95 -5.79 4.08
C VAL A 9 -8.73 -6.46 5.42
N LYS A 10 -9.55 -6.09 6.41
CA LYS A 10 -9.52 -6.74 7.73
C LYS A 10 -10.22 -8.11 7.63
N LEU A 11 -9.52 -9.13 8.11
CA LEU A 11 -10.10 -10.46 8.33
C LEU A 11 -10.77 -10.49 9.70
N VAL A 12 -12.06 -10.83 9.74
CA VAL A 12 -12.84 -10.95 10.98
C VAL A 12 -13.09 -12.44 11.23
N PRO A 13 -12.51 -13.05 12.29
CA PRO A 13 -12.70 -14.47 12.57
C PRO A 13 -14.14 -14.75 12.99
N TYR A 14 -14.71 -15.87 12.53
CA TYR A 14 -16.01 -16.36 13.00
C TYR A 14 -16.03 -17.86 13.32
N ALA A 15 -15.03 -18.60 12.85
CA ALA A 15 -14.75 -19.96 13.27
C ALA A 15 -13.25 -20.25 13.09
N LYS A 16 -12.79 -21.41 13.55
CA LYS A 16 -11.41 -21.87 13.32
C LYS A 16 -11.12 -21.85 11.82
N ASP A 17 -10.01 -21.21 11.44
CA ASP A 17 -9.54 -21.09 10.05
C ASP A 17 -10.50 -20.36 9.09
N ARG A 18 -11.56 -19.72 9.59
CA ARG A 18 -12.61 -19.08 8.76
C ARG A 18 -12.89 -17.64 9.17
N PHE A 19 -12.92 -16.77 8.17
CA PHE A 19 -12.98 -15.33 8.33
C PHE A 19 -14.00 -14.69 7.37
N TYR A 20 -14.66 -13.62 7.81
CA TYR A 20 -15.36 -12.68 6.93
C TYR A 20 -14.41 -11.55 6.53
N LEU A 21 -14.56 -11.06 5.29
CA LEU A 21 -13.90 -9.83 4.86
C LEU A 21 -14.75 -8.62 5.30
N SER A 22 -14.19 -7.74 6.14
CA SER A 22 -14.99 -6.70 6.83
C SER A 22 -15.75 -5.74 5.91
N ASN A 23 -15.34 -5.59 4.65
CA ASN A 23 -15.93 -4.67 3.67
C ASN A 23 -16.47 -5.37 2.42
N GLN A 24 -16.60 -6.71 2.43
CA GLN A 24 -17.07 -7.48 1.28
C GLN A 24 -17.95 -8.66 1.74
N LEU A 25 -18.97 -9.00 0.95
CA LEU A 25 -19.73 -10.24 1.12
C LEU A 25 -18.92 -11.44 0.62
N ALA A 26 -17.88 -11.78 1.37
CA ALA A 26 -16.97 -12.88 1.07
C ALA A 26 -16.47 -13.53 2.36
N THR A 27 -16.31 -14.85 2.32
CA THR A 27 -15.62 -15.61 3.37
C THR A 27 -14.28 -16.11 2.85
N LEU A 28 -13.30 -16.16 3.74
CA LEU A 28 -11.98 -16.71 3.49
C LEU A 28 -11.75 -17.86 4.46
N GLU A 29 -11.41 -19.03 3.91
CA GLU A 29 -11.07 -20.23 4.68
C GLU A 29 -9.61 -20.62 4.42
N PHE A 30 -8.85 -20.83 5.50
CA PHE A 30 -7.51 -21.40 5.47
C PHE A 30 -7.65 -22.92 5.43
N ALA A 31 -7.24 -23.55 4.33
CA ALA A 31 -7.32 -25.00 4.15
C ALA A 31 -5.92 -25.57 3.90
N LYS A 32 -5.57 -26.66 4.57
CA LYS A 32 -4.33 -27.40 4.31
C LYS A 32 -4.58 -28.38 3.18
N ASP A 33 -3.82 -28.29 2.09
CA ASP A 33 -3.83 -29.30 1.05
C ASP A 33 -3.05 -30.52 1.55
N ILE A 34 -3.78 -31.60 1.85
CA ILE A 34 -3.23 -32.85 2.40
C ILE A 34 -2.29 -33.54 1.39
N THR A 35 -2.43 -33.26 0.09
CA THR A 35 -1.61 -33.89 -0.96
C THR A 35 -0.26 -33.21 -1.16
N THR A 36 -0.18 -31.90 -0.89
CA THR A 36 1.04 -31.10 -1.11
C THR A 36 1.63 -30.53 0.18
N ASP A 37 1.04 -30.86 1.33
CA ASP A 37 1.33 -30.28 2.66
C ASP A 37 1.30 -28.74 2.70
N SER A 38 0.70 -28.11 1.67
CA SER A 38 0.75 -26.66 1.47
C SER A 38 -0.53 -25.99 1.98
N CYS A 39 -0.40 -24.82 2.61
CA CYS A 39 -1.56 -24.03 2.98
C CYS A 39 -2.18 -23.38 1.74
N SER A 40 -3.49 -23.43 1.65
CA SER A 40 -4.31 -22.79 0.62
C SER A 40 -5.36 -21.88 1.25
N PHE A 41 -5.83 -20.90 0.49
CA PHE A 41 -6.99 -20.10 0.85
C PHE A 41 -8.11 -20.36 -0.13
N ILE A 42 -9.30 -20.60 0.41
CA ILE A 42 -10.54 -20.67 -0.33
C ILE A 42 -11.26 -19.35 -0.10
N LEU A 43 -11.40 -18.55 -1.16
CA LEU A 43 -12.22 -17.36 -1.13
C LEU A 43 -13.59 -17.69 -1.72
N GLN A 44 -14.62 -17.68 -0.88
CA GLN A 44 -15.99 -17.90 -1.30
C GLN A 44 -16.72 -16.57 -1.44
N ARG A 45 -17.31 -16.37 -2.62
CA ARG A 45 -18.13 -15.24 -3.04
C ARG A 45 -19.36 -15.80 -3.76
N ILE A 46 -20.23 -14.93 -4.28
CA ILE A 46 -21.26 -15.34 -5.23
C ILE A 46 -20.56 -15.95 -6.46
N GLY A 47 -20.86 -17.22 -6.78
CA GLY A 47 -20.25 -17.97 -7.87
C GLY A 47 -19.20 -19.00 -7.42
N THR A 48 -18.27 -19.34 -8.31
CA THR A 48 -17.26 -20.38 -8.08
C THR A 48 -16.22 -19.93 -7.04
N PRO A 49 -15.92 -20.74 -6.02
CA PRO A 49 -14.84 -20.47 -5.08
C PRO A 49 -13.49 -20.32 -5.78
N VAL A 50 -12.67 -19.40 -5.30
CA VAL A 50 -11.30 -19.22 -5.81
C VAL A 50 -10.32 -19.89 -4.87
N PHE A 51 -9.51 -20.78 -5.42
CA PHE A 51 -8.45 -21.49 -4.70
C PHE A 51 -7.11 -20.80 -4.95
N TRP A 52 -6.44 -20.40 -3.87
CA TRP A 52 -5.08 -19.86 -3.93
C TRP A 52 -4.13 -20.70 -3.10
N LYS A 53 -2.99 -21.07 -3.69
CA LYS A 53 -1.89 -21.69 -2.97
C LYS A 53 -1.02 -20.62 -2.33
N ARG A 54 -0.58 -20.87 -1.10
CA ARG A 54 0.42 -20.03 -0.44
C ARG A 54 1.68 -19.94 -1.31
N THR A 55 2.28 -18.76 -1.36
CA THR A 55 3.57 -18.55 -1.99
C THR A 55 4.66 -18.43 -0.91
N GLU A 56 5.86 -18.92 -1.22
CA GLU A 56 7.06 -18.69 -0.41
C GLU A 56 7.74 -17.35 -0.71
N LYS A 57 7.16 -16.54 -1.61
CA LYS A 57 7.66 -15.19 -1.86
C LYS A 57 7.58 -14.37 -0.57
N ASN A 58 8.73 -13.90 -0.11
CA ASN A 58 8.83 -13.01 1.04
C ASN A 58 8.09 -11.69 0.74
N VAL A 59 7.11 -11.35 1.57
CA VAL A 59 6.44 -10.04 1.51
C VAL A 59 7.26 -9.08 2.35
N GLN A 60 7.86 -8.08 1.71
CA GLN A 60 8.66 -7.08 2.40
C GLN A 60 7.78 -6.33 3.42
N LYS A 61 8.12 -6.47 4.71
CA LYS A 61 7.48 -5.74 5.79
C LYS A 61 8.32 -4.51 6.13
N TYR A 62 7.69 -3.34 6.11
CA TYR A 62 8.32 -2.09 6.52
C TYR A 62 7.96 -1.77 7.97
N SER A 63 8.95 -1.29 8.72
CA SER A 63 8.78 -0.72 10.06
C SER A 63 8.98 0.78 9.96
N ALA A 64 8.06 1.53 10.56
CA ALA A 64 8.16 2.99 10.56
C ALA A 64 9.31 3.45 11.45
N ILE A 65 10.04 4.48 11.00
CA ILE A 65 11.05 5.18 11.78
C ILE A 65 10.51 6.57 12.17
N PRO A 66 10.88 7.13 13.32
CA PRO A 66 10.50 8.50 13.65
C PRO A 66 11.28 9.50 12.78
N LEU A 67 10.57 10.49 12.24
CA LEU A 67 11.16 11.71 11.66
C LEU A 67 10.54 12.93 12.36
N SER A 68 11.27 14.03 12.44
CA SER A 68 10.73 15.28 12.98
C SER A 68 9.69 15.89 12.04
N VAL A 69 8.79 16.71 12.59
CA VAL A 69 7.78 17.45 11.81
C VAL A 69 8.47 18.31 10.74
N GLU A 70 9.58 18.96 11.09
CA GLU A 70 10.38 19.78 10.18
C GLU A 70 10.95 18.97 9.01
N ALA A 71 11.43 17.74 9.27
CA ALA A 71 11.89 16.85 8.23
C ALA A 71 10.72 16.40 7.32
N LEU A 72 9.58 16.06 7.91
CA LEU A 72 8.39 15.61 7.18
C LEU A 72 7.81 16.71 6.27
N LYS A 73 7.84 17.97 6.71
CA LYS A 73 7.34 19.13 5.93
C LYS A 73 7.99 19.23 4.54
N ARG A 74 9.25 18.81 4.39
CA ARG A 74 10.00 18.89 3.12
C ARG A 74 9.39 18.04 1.99
N TYR A 75 8.66 16.98 2.35
CA TYR A 75 8.00 16.06 1.42
C TYR A 75 6.59 16.50 1.01
N THR A 76 6.07 17.57 1.61
CA THR A 76 4.76 18.10 1.23
C THR A 76 4.84 18.78 -0.15
N GLY A 77 3.73 18.71 -0.89
CA GLY A 77 3.62 19.23 -2.26
C GLY A 77 2.83 18.29 -3.16
N ALA A 78 2.74 18.62 -4.45
CA ALA A 78 2.09 17.80 -5.45
C ALA A 78 3.10 17.21 -6.43
N TYR A 79 2.89 15.93 -6.73
CA TYR A 79 3.78 15.09 -7.53
C TYR A 79 3.02 14.60 -8.75
N GLN A 80 3.39 15.07 -9.93
CA GLN A 80 2.73 14.77 -11.19
C GLN A 80 3.46 13.65 -11.94
N PHE A 81 2.74 12.57 -12.24
CA PHE A 81 3.25 11.44 -13.03
C PHE A 81 2.94 11.62 -14.52
N VAL A 82 1.69 11.97 -14.80
CA VAL A 82 1.15 12.33 -16.11
C VAL A 82 0.12 13.45 -15.89
N PRO A 83 -0.27 14.23 -16.91
CA PRO A 83 -1.12 15.41 -16.74
C PRO A 83 -2.36 15.20 -15.85
N GLU A 84 -3.05 14.06 -16.03
CA GLU A 84 -4.28 13.69 -15.31
C GLU A 84 -4.05 12.97 -13.96
N PHE A 85 -2.79 12.65 -13.61
CA PHE A 85 -2.47 11.87 -12.41
C PHE A 85 -1.44 12.57 -11.54
N VAL A 86 -1.93 13.16 -10.44
CA VAL A 86 -1.15 13.85 -9.43
C VAL A 86 -1.38 13.17 -8.08
N ILE A 87 -0.32 13.08 -7.26
CA ILE A 87 -0.45 12.73 -5.85
C ILE A 87 -0.08 13.96 -5.03
N THR A 88 -1.01 14.42 -4.19
CA THR A 88 -0.76 15.48 -3.22
C THR A 88 -0.34 14.85 -1.91
N ILE A 89 0.80 15.31 -1.38
CA ILE A 89 1.33 14.93 -0.07
C ILE A 89 1.06 16.07 0.91
N THR A 90 0.29 15.77 1.96
CA THR A 90 -0.07 16.70 3.02
C THR A 90 0.44 16.21 4.37
N LEU A 91 0.75 17.13 5.28
CA LEU A 91 1.15 16.82 6.66
C LEU A 91 0.00 17.19 7.59
N GLU A 92 -0.49 16.22 8.36
CA GLU A 92 -1.48 16.44 9.41
C GLU A 92 -0.88 15.97 10.75
N GLY A 93 -0.64 16.90 11.67
CA GLY A 93 0.09 16.61 12.91
C GLY A 93 1.53 16.17 12.65
N ASN A 94 1.84 14.90 12.95
CA ASN A 94 3.15 14.29 12.69
C ASN A 94 3.09 13.15 11.67
N THR A 95 2.11 13.19 10.77
CA THR A 95 1.85 12.10 9.84
C THR A 95 1.58 12.64 8.44
N LEU A 96 2.28 12.07 7.46
CA LEU A 96 2.07 12.40 6.06
C LEU A 96 0.92 11.58 5.49
N TYR A 97 0.16 12.24 4.63
CA TYR A 97 -0.93 11.64 3.88
C TYR A 97 -0.72 11.87 2.39
N GLY A 98 -0.87 10.81 1.60
CA GLY A 98 -0.92 10.89 0.15
C GLY A 98 -2.35 10.79 -0.36
N LYS A 99 -2.76 11.69 -1.26
CA LYS A 99 -4.04 11.61 -1.97
C LYS A 99 -3.81 11.70 -3.46
N ALA A 100 -4.19 10.65 -4.19
CA ALA A 100 -4.17 10.64 -5.64
C ALA A 100 -5.36 11.41 -6.24
N THR A 101 -5.18 11.97 -7.42
CA THR A 101 -6.26 12.55 -8.23
C THR A 101 -7.24 11.45 -8.66
N GLY A 102 -8.53 11.79 -8.71
CA GLY A 102 -9.61 10.90 -9.15
C GLY A 102 -10.81 10.91 -8.22
N ARG A 103 -11.99 10.60 -8.77
CA ARG A 103 -13.22 10.47 -7.97
C ARG A 103 -13.07 9.28 -7.02
N GLY A 104 -13.43 9.48 -5.75
CA GLY A 104 -13.42 8.43 -4.73
C GLY A 104 -12.06 8.10 -4.12
N GLN A 105 -11.01 8.86 -4.44
CA GLN A 105 -9.69 8.63 -3.85
C GLN A 105 -9.64 9.12 -2.39
N MET A 106 -9.40 8.17 -1.47
CA MET A 106 -9.22 8.45 -0.05
C MET A 106 -7.77 8.78 0.27
N LYS A 107 -7.55 9.69 1.22
CA LYS A 107 -6.21 9.96 1.75
C LYS A 107 -5.63 8.71 2.39
N GLN A 108 -4.36 8.42 2.10
CA GLN A 108 -3.64 7.26 2.61
C GLN A 108 -2.54 7.72 3.52
N GLU A 109 -2.51 7.19 4.73
CA GLU A 109 -1.41 7.39 5.67
C GLU A 109 -0.13 6.78 5.09
N ILE A 110 0.93 7.59 4.98
CA ILE A 110 2.27 7.16 4.56
C ILE A 110 3.26 7.36 5.69
N LEU A 111 4.10 6.35 5.91
CA LEU A 111 5.02 6.29 7.05
C LEU A 111 6.45 6.13 6.52
N PRO A 112 7.43 6.90 7.03
CA PRO A 112 8.83 6.74 6.65
C PRO A 112 9.39 5.43 7.21
N TYR A 113 10.18 4.73 6.41
CA TYR A 113 11.00 3.59 6.86
C TYR A 113 12.49 3.80 6.59
N ALA A 114 12.83 4.87 5.87
CA ALA A 114 14.16 5.43 5.68
C ALA A 114 13.99 6.96 5.50
N PRO A 115 15.08 7.77 5.52
CA PRO A 115 14.97 9.23 5.44
C PRO A 115 14.10 9.74 4.29
N ASP A 116 14.23 9.15 3.11
CA ASP A 116 13.59 9.51 1.84
C ASP A 116 12.59 8.44 1.34
N LYS A 117 12.38 7.36 2.10
CA LYS A 117 11.53 6.23 1.68
C LYS A 117 10.38 5.99 2.63
N PHE A 118 9.21 5.82 2.04
CA PHE A 118 7.93 5.75 2.71
C PHE A 118 7.11 4.57 2.21
N PHE A 119 6.22 4.07 3.06
CA PHE A 119 5.25 3.04 2.69
C PHE A 119 3.85 3.48 3.09
N ALA A 120 2.84 3.10 2.30
CA ALA A 120 1.45 3.32 2.64
C ALA A 120 0.99 2.28 3.69
N LYS A 121 0.32 2.73 4.75
CA LYS A 121 -0.10 1.83 5.84
C LYS A 121 -1.13 0.80 5.37
N ASN A 122 -2.10 1.23 4.57
CA ASN A 122 -3.26 0.43 4.16
C ASN A 122 -3.21 -0.03 2.70
N LEU A 123 -2.15 0.30 1.96
CA LEU A 123 -1.93 -0.13 0.58
C LEU A 123 -0.59 -0.86 0.48
N ASP A 124 -0.49 -1.78 -0.48
CA ASP A 124 0.79 -2.37 -0.88
C ASP A 124 1.52 -1.42 -1.85
N ALA A 125 1.98 -0.28 -1.32
CA ALA A 125 2.64 0.77 -2.07
C ALA A 125 3.81 1.37 -1.29
N THR A 126 4.92 1.64 -1.97
CA THR A 126 6.04 2.42 -1.44
C THR A 126 6.33 3.64 -2.29
N LEU A 127 6.93 4.65 -1.65
CA LEU A 127 7.26 5.92 -2.23
C LEU A 127 8.71 6.25 -1.89
N THR A 128 9.50 6.61 -2.89
CA THR A 128 10.88 7.10 -2.70
C THR A 128 10.94 8.53 -3.22
N PHE A 129 11.27 9.47 -2.35
CA PHE A 129 11.44 10.87 -2.74
C PHE A 129 12.81 11.07 -3.38
N MET A 130 12.84 11.73 -4.54
CA MET A 130 14.08 12.03 -5.25
C MET A 130 14.61 13.39 -4.81
N LEU A 131 15.90 13.45 -4.49
CA LEU A 131 16.59 14.67 -4.10
C LEU A 131 17.61 15.07 -5.18
N ASN A 132 17.80 16.38 -5.38
CA ASN A 132 18.95 16.89 -6.14
C ASN A 132 20.21 16.99 -5.26
N GLU A 133 21.32 17.45 -5.85
CA GLU A 133 22.61 17.63 -5.16
C GLU A 133 22.54 18.60 -3.98
N GLN A 134 21.58 19.53 -4.00
CA GLN A 134 21.33 20.50 -2.92
C GLN A 134 20.39 19.94 -1.83
N GLY A 135 19.99 18.68 -1.93
CA GLY A 135 19.08 18.05 -0.96
C GLY A 135 17.63 18.56 -1.05
N VAL A 136 17.22 19.10 -2.19
CA VAL A 136 15.85 19.56 -2.47
C VAL A 136 15.07 18.44 -3.14
N ILE A 137 13.82 18.22 -2.70
CA ILE A 137 12.94 17.20 -3.30
C ILE A 137 12.51 17.65 -4.70
N THR A 138 12.91 16.90 -5.73
CA THR A 138 12.58 17.18 -7.13
C THR A 138 11.44 16.30 -7.65
N GLY A 139 11.18 15.17 -6.98
CA GLY A 139 10.16 14.25 -7.43
C GLY A 139 9.95 13.07 -6.50
N MET A 140 9.25 12.07 -7.02
CA MET A 140 8.89 10.87 -6.27
C MET A 140 8.81 9.67 -7.22
N ILE A 141 9.18 8.51 -6.71
CA ILE A 141 8.98 7.21 -7.36
C ILE A 141 7.93 6.45 -6.55
N LEU A 142 6.81 6.10 -7.18
CA LEU A 142 5.78 5.26 -6.61
C LEU A 142 5.96 3.82 -7.10
N PHE A 143 6.06 2.89 -6.16
CA PHE A 143 6.02 1.46 -6.44
C PHE A 143 4.66 0.91 -6.00
N GLN A 144 3.73 0.80 -6.95
CA GLN A 144 2.41 0.22 -6.76
C GLN A 144 1.99 -0.44 -8.07
N ASN A 145 2.05 -1.79 -8.14
CA ASN A 145 1.91 -2.55 -9.39
C ASN A 145 2.99 -2.24 -10.45
N GLY A 146 4.15 -1.74 -10.04
CA GLY A 146 5.23 -1.31 -10.93
C GLY A 146 5.79 0.03 -10.49
N GLU A 147 6.88 0.44 -11.11
CA GLU A 147 7.53 1.73 -10.87
C GLU A 147 6.85 2.83 -11.70
N LYS A 148 6.52 3.95 -11.06
CA LYS A 148 6.06 5.18 -11.71
C LYS A 148 6.86 6.34 -11.16
N LYS A 149 7.33 7.24 -12.03
CA LYS A 149 8.08 8.44 -11.62
C LYS A 149 7.21 9.67 -11.77
N ALA A 150 7.33 10.58 -10.82
CA ALA A 150 6.66 11.87 -10.80
C ALA A 150 7.65 13.00 -10.54
N GLN A 151 7.37 14.16 -11.12
CA GLN A 151 8.04 15.41 -10.84
C GLN A 151 7.24 16.19 -9.79
N LYS A 152 7.94 16.90 -8.89
CA LYS A 152 7.32 17.84 -7.97
C LYS A 152 6.94 19.09 -8.75
N ILE A 153 5.69 19.53 -8.64
CA ILE A 153 5.15 20.68 -9.40
C ILE A 153 4.80 21.90 -8.53
N ASN A 154 4.86 21.76 -7.20
CA ASN A 154 4.68 22.83 -6.21
C ASN A 154 5.19 22.41 -4.82
#